data_AF-A0A562NB00-F1
#
_entry.id   AF-A0A562NB00-F1
#
_cell.length_a   1.000
_cell.length_b   1.000
_cell.length_c   1.000
_cell.angle_alpha   90.00
_cell.angle_beta   90.00
_cell.angle_gamma   90.00
#
_symmetry.space_group_name_H-M   'P 1'
#
loop_
_entity.id
_entity.type
_entity.pdbx_description
1 polymer ?
#
loop_
_entity_poly.entity_id
_entity_poly.type
_entity_poly.pdbx_seq_one_letter_code
_entity_poly.pdbx_strand_id
1 'polypeptide(L)'
;MKWAAAAMLSLAFVSVAVAATHAGRDATVKARQASMKEMAAAAKTIAGMFDGKQAYDAAAFKAAVETIRARAGPALVAEFPSATLGAPSGAKLEIDQARPEFEALARHIATLATTLAAKAERAPPGITDDMRMGPGLAMGGGSLLGKRPAAAEADPAKLPAEHLLHLILQDCSDCHSKFRQKAL
;
A
#
# COMPACT_ATOMS: atom_id res chain seq x y z
N MET A 1 -5.61 -71.26 22.43
CA MET A 1 -5.76 -71.05 20.98
C MET A 1 -6.21 -69.60 20.77
N LYS A 2 -5.38 -68.78 20.10
CA LYS A 2 -5.67 -67.44 19.47
C LYS A 2 -5.86 -66.25 20.47
N TRP A 3 -4.97 -65.26 20.61
CA TRP A 3 -4.58 -64.13 19.69
C TRP A 3 -5.83 -63.43 19.09
N ALA A 4 -6.02 -62.11 18.99
CA ALA A 4 -5.31 -60.88 19.34
C ALA A 4 -6.24 -59.68 19.00
N ALA A 5 -5.85 -58.46 19.41
CA ALA A 5 -5.98 -57.14 18.74
C ALA A 5 -7.33 -56.77 18.06
N ALA A 6 -8.05 -55.75 18.55
CA ALA A 6 -7.90 -54.32 18.22
C ALA A 6 -8.22 -53.94 16.76
N ALA A 7 -9.13 -52.98 16.57
CA ALA A 7 -9.04 -52.04 15.44
C ALA A 7 -9.73 -50.72 15.79
N MET A 8 -8.89 -49.70 15.93
CA MET A 8 -9.23 -48.28 16.07
C MET A 8 -10.17 -47.83 14.95
N LEU A 9 -11.23 -47.11 15.31
CA LEU A 9 -12.09 -46.43 14.35
C LEU A 9 -11.43 -45.11 13.93
N SER A 10 -10.80 -45.17 12.75
CA SER A 10 -10.48 -44.15 11.75
C SER A 10 -10.70 -42.67 12.11
N LEU A 11 -9.60 -41.93 12.28
CA LEU A 11 -9.56 -40.46 12.22
C LEU A 11 -8.87 -40.04 10.91
N ALA A 12 -9.63 -39.95 9.81
CA ALA A 12 -9.11 -39.50 8.52
C ALA A 12 -10.13 -38.60 7.79
N PHE A 13 -10.49 -37.45 8.39
CA PHE A 13 -11.32 -36.43 7.72
C PHE A 13 -10.84 -34.98 7.95
N VAL A 14 -9.72 -34.75 8.65
CA VAL A 14 -9.27 -33.38 9.01
C VAL A 14 -8.35 -32.74 7.95
N SER A 15 -7.80 -33.51 7.00
CA SER A 15 -6.70 -33.04 6.14
C SER A 15 -7.11 -32.12 4.98
N VAL A 16 -8.31 -32.27 4.42
CA VAL A 16 -8.73 -31.53 3.21
C VAL A 16 -9.05 -30.05 3.52
N ALA A 17 -9.67 -29.78 4.66
CA ALA A 17 -10.02 -28.42 5.08
C ALA A 17 -8.77 -27.56 5.38
N VAL A 18 -7.73 -28.17 5.97
CA VAL A 18 -6.47 -27.48 6.28
C VAL A 18 -5.73 -27.12 4.99
N ALA A 19 -5.69 -28.00 3.98
CA ALA A 19 -5.02 -27.69 2.71
C ALA A 19 -5.69 -26.54 1.94
N ALA A 20 -7.03 -26.52 1.90
CA ALA A 20 -7.79 -25.45 1.23
C ALA A 20 -7.58 -24.07 1.87
N THR A 21 -7.47 -24.00 3.20
CA THR A 21 -7.21 -22.74 3.92
C THR A 21 -5.80 -22.19 3.69
N HIS A 22 -4.80 -23.06 3.59
CA HIS A 22 -3.43 -22.65 3.26
C HIS A 22 -3.33 -22.11 1.82
N ALA A 23 -3.93 -22.80 0.85
CA ALA A 23 -3.97 -22.33 -0.53
C ALA A 23 -4.69 -20.97 -0.67
N GLY A 24 -5.78 -20.76 0.06
CA GLY A 24 -6.49 -19.48 0.11
C GLY A 24 -5.63 -18.35 0.69
N ARG A 25 -4.90 -18.62 1.79
CA ARG A 25 -3.95 -17.65 2.36
C ARG A 25 -2.85 -17.27 1.37
N ASP A 26 -2.26 -18.25 0.69
CA ASP A 26 -1.20 -18.02 -0.29
C ASP A 26 -1.68 -17.20 -1.47
N ALA A 27 -2.92 -17.43 -1.94
CA ALA A 27 -3.53 -16.64 -3.00
C ALA A 27 -3.68 -15.17 -2.60
N THR A 28 -4.17 -14.88 -1.39
CA THR A 28 -4.27 -13.50 -0.87
C THR A 28 -2.90 -12.84 -0.74
N VAL A 29 -1.89 -13.56 -0.24
CA VAL A 29 -0.52 -13.04 -0.12
C VAL A 29 0.07 -12.72 -1.51
N LYS A 30 -0.15 -13.57 -2.51
CA LYS A 30 0.29 -13.30 -3.88
C LYS A 30 -0.44 -12.10 -4.48
N ALA A 31 -1.76 -12.01 -4.30
CA ALA A 31 -2.58 -10.92 -4.80
C ALA A 31 -2.10 -9.57 -4.26
N ARG A 32 -1.90 -9.45 -2.94
CA ARG A 32 -1.42 -8.20 -2.36
C ARG A 32 0.00 -7.82 -2.78
N GLN A 33 0.88 -8.81 -2.94
CA GLN A 33 2.23 -8.55 -3.44
C GLN A 33 2.22 -8.05 -4.89
N ALA A 34 1.27 -8.53 -5.72
CA ALA A 34 1.05 -8.00 -7.06
C ALA A 34 0.53 -6.56 -7.00
N SER A 35 -0.48 -6.30 -6.17
CA SER A 35 -1.03 -4.95 -5.92
C SER A 35 0.05 -3.95 -5.51
N MET A 36 0.91 -4.30 -4.56
CA MET A 36 2.03 -3.47 -4.11
C MET A 36 3.07 -3.21 -5.22
N LYS A 37 3.32 -4.20 -6.09
CA LYS A 37 4.23 -4.03 -7.24
C LYS A 37 3.65 -3.07 -8.28
N GLU A 38 2.35 -3.15 -8.55
CA GLU A 38 1.65 -2.24 -9.46
C GLU A 38 1.65 -0.81 -8.93
N MET A 39 1.38 -0.61 -7.64
CA MET A 39 1.50 0.70 -6.99
C MET A 39 2.94 1.25 -7.07
N ALA A 40 3.95 0.41 -6.81
CA ALA A 40 5.34 0.83 -6.88
C ALA A 40 5.77 1.20 -8.31
N ALA A 41 5.31 0.45 -9.32
CA ALA A 41 5.55 0.76 -10.72
C ALA A 41 4.91 2.10 -11.11
N ALA A 42 3.65 2.32 -10.73
CA ALA A 42 2.94 3.57 -10.97
C ALA A 42 3.65 4.76 -10.30
N ALA A 43 4.02 4.65 -9.03
CA ALA A 43 4.74 5.70 -8.32
C ALA A 43 6.09 6.02 -8.98
N LYS A 44 6.81 4.99 -9.45
CA LYS A 44 8.07 5.15 -10.20
C LYS A 44 7.86 5.86 -11.53
N THR A 45 6.79 5.53 -12.27
CA THR A 45 6.43 6.22 -13.52
C THR A 45 6.20 7.71 -13.27
N ILE A 46 5.39 8.04 -12.25
CA ILE A 46 5.09 9.44 -11.93
C ILE A 46 6.36 10.18 -11.50
N ALA A 47 7.16 9.60 -10.60
CA ALA A 47 8.42 10.19 -10.15
C ALA A 47 9.41 10.37 -11.31
N GLY A 48 9.48 9.40 -12.23
CA GLY A 48 10.34 9.47 -13.40
C GLY A 48 9.98 10.62 -14.34
N MET A 49 8.69 10.92 -14.50
CA MET A 49 8.22 12.07 -15.28
C MET A 49 8.66 13.39 -14.63
N PHE A 50 8.44 13.55 -13.32
CA PHE A 50 8.88 14.74 -12.58
C PHE A 50 10.41 14.88 -12.60
N ASP A 51 11.17 13.82 -12.35
CA ASP A 51 12.64 13.85 -12.34
C ASP A 51 13.27 14.02 -13.75
N GLY A 52 12.46 14.04 -14.81
CA GLY A 52 12.96 14.09 -16.20
C GLY A 52 13.66 12.81 -16.67
N LYS A 53 13.56 11.72 -15.89
CA LYS A 53 14.09 10.38 -16.23
C LYS A 53 13.20 9.64 -17.23
N GLN A 54 11.94 10.05 -17.35
CA GLN A 54 10.97 9.57 -18.32
C GLN A 54 10.31 10.78 -18.98
N ALA A 55 10.04 10.71 -20.29
CA ALA A 55 9.25 11.72 -20.96
C ALA A 55 7.85 11.82 -20.33
N TYR A 56 7.39 13.04 -20.12
CA TYR A 56 6.04 13.28 -19.62
C TYR A 56 5.01 12.92 -20.69
N ASP A 57 3.99 12.17 -20.27
CA ASP A 57 2.81 11.85 -21.05
C ASP A 57 1.59 11.94 -20.13
N ALA A 58 0.64 12.81 -20.46
CA ALA A 58 -0.50 13.11 -19.59
C ALA A 58 -1.41 11.89 -19.38
N ALA A 59 -1.57 11.04 -20.39
CA ALA A 59 -2.39 9.83 -20.29
C ALA A 59 -1.75 8.78 -19.38
N ALA A 60 -0.44 8.56 -19.51
CA ALA A 60 0.34 7.68 -18.65
C ALA A 60 0.44 8.21 -17.21
N PHE A 61 0.58 9.53 -17.03
CA PHE A 61 0.52 10.16 -15.71
C PHE A 61 -0.82 9.86 -15.03
N LYS A 62 -1.93 10.13 -15.72
CA LYS A 62 -3.27 9.82 -15.24
C LYS A 62 -3.46 8.33 -14.93
N ALA A 63 -3.05 7.44 -15.83
CA ALA A 63 -3.17 5.99 -15.62
C ALA A 63 -2.37 5.49 -14.41
N ALA A 64 -1.18 6.04 -14.19
CA ALA A 64 -0.36 5.71 -13.02
C ALA A 64 -1.01 6.20 -11.72
N VAL A 65 -1.52 7.44 -11.69
CA VAL A 65 -2.23 7.97 -10.52
C VAL A 65 -3.48 7.15 -10.20
N GLU A 66 -4.25 6.77 -11.21
CA GLU A 66 -5.42 5.90 -11.06
C GLU A 66 -5.06 4.51 -10.53
N THR A 67 -3.91 3.96 -10.95
CA THR A 67 -3.40 2.68 -10.43
C THR A 67 -3.16 2.74 -8.93
N ILE A 68 -2.56 3.83 -8.43
CA ILE A 68 -2.36 4.06 -6.99
C ILE A 68 -3.70 4.23 -6.28
N ARG A 69 -4.59 5.10 -6.81
CA ARG A 69 -5.90 5.38 -6.23
C ARG A 69 -6.75 4.13 -6.04
N ALA A 70 -6.80 3.26 -7.05
CA ALA A 70 -7.59 2.03 -7.05
C ALA A 70 -7.11 0.99 -6.03
N ARG A 71 -5.85 1.06 -5.58
CA ARG A 71 -5.20 0.08 -4.70
C ARG A 71 -4.88 0.62 -3.31
N ALA A 72 -5.35 1.82 -2.99
CA ALA A 72 -5.18 2.43 -1.68
C ALA A 72 -6.42 2.24 -0.80
N GLY A 73 -6.37 2.72 0.45
CA GLY A 73 -7.54 2.83 1.31
C GLY A 73 -8.18 1.47 1.63
N PRO A 74 -9.52 1.35 1.56
CA PRO A 74 -10.22 0.10 1.87
C PRO A 74 -9.77 -1.10 1.01
N ALA A 75 -9.42 -0.88 -0.25
CA ALA A 75 -8.92 -1.94 -1.13
C ALA A 75 -7.60 -2.50 -0.60
N LEU A 76 -6.68 -1.62 -0.19
CA LEU A 76 -5.44 -2.00 0.46
C LEU A 76 -5.69 -2.74 1.77
N VAL A 77 -6.61 -2.26 2.61
CA VAL A 77 -6.88 -2.87 3.92
C VAL A 77 -7.45 -4.30 3.79
N ALA A 78 -8.32 -4.51 2.81
CA ALA A 78 -8.93 -5.82 2.54
C ALA A 78 -7.91 -6.91 2.16
N GLU A 79 -6.73 -6.52 1.67
CA GLU A 79 -5.64 -7.43 1.31
C GLU A 79 -4.82 -7.94 2.53
N PHE A 80 -5.12 -7.48 3.75
CA PHE A 80 -4.40 -7.85 4.98
C PHE A 80 -5.31 -8.47 6.06
N PRO A 81 -6.02 -9.58 5.77
CA PRO A 81 -6.72 -10.33 6.80
C PRO A 81 -5.73 -10.98 7.78
N SER A 82 -6.09 -11.05 9.06
CA SER A 82 -5.24 -11.55 10.16
C SER A 82 -4.58 -12.90 9.88
N ALA A 83 -5.31 -13.82 9.24
CA ALA A 83 -4.79 -15.14 8.88
C ALA A 83 -3.65 -15.11 7.83
N THR A 84 -3.34 -13.98 7.22
CA THR A 84 -2.30 -13.85 6.18
C THR A 84 -1.06 -13.06 6.63
N LEU A 85 -0.98 -12.74 7.92
CA LEU A 85 0.14 -12.02 8.53
C LEU A 85 1.23 -12.98 9.01
N GLY A 86 2.43 -12.45 9.27
CA GLY A 86 3.59 -13.22 9.71
C GLY A 86 4.39 -13.84 8.55
N ALA A 87 5.52 -14.48 8.86
CA ALA A 87 6.32 -15.17 7.85
C ALA A 87 5.53 -16.32 7.20
N PRO A 88 5.71 -16.60 5.89
CA PRO A 88 6.67 -15.98 4.96
C PRO A 88 6.10 -14.78 4.19
N SER A 89 4.98 -14.22 4.66
CA SER A 89 4.14 -13.33 3.85
C SER A 89 4.70 -11.93 3.59
N GLY A 90 5.75 -11.55 4.32
CA GLY A 90 6.34 -10.21 4.34
C GLY A 90 5.57 -9.17 5.15
N ALA A 91 4.34 -9.49 5.60
CA ALA A 91 3.54 -8.64 6.46
C ALA A 91 3.77 -8.99 7.93
N LYS A 92 4.00 -7.98 8.76
CA LYS A 92 4.19 -8.13 10.22
C LYS A 92 2.86 -8.43 10.93
N LEU A 93 2.92 -9.09 12.10
CA LEU A 93 1.74 -9.34 12.94
C LEU A 93 1.22 -8.04 13.58
N GLU A 94 2.09 -7.04 13.66
CA GLU A 94 1.85 -5.68 14.15
C GLU A 94 0.72 -4.97 13.39
N ILE A 95 0.39 -5.41 12.17
CA ILE A 95 -0.79 -4.93 11.43
C ILE A 95 -2.07 -5.18 12.23
N ASP A 96 -2.22 -6.31 12.92
CA ASP A 96 -3.38 -6.55 13.78
C ASP A 96 -3.29 -5.75 15.09
N GLN A 97 -2.10 -5.69 15.68
CA GLN A 97 -1.87 -5.02 16.96
C GLN A 97 -2.11 -3.50 16.87
N ALA A 98 -1.79 -2.90 15.71
CA ALA A 98 -1.98 -1.48 15.43
C ALA A 98 -2.88 -1.26 14.20
N ARG A 99 -3.95 -2.06 14.09
CA ARG A 99 -4.90 -2.01 12.96
C ARG A 99 -5.42 -0.61 12.65
N PRO A 100 -5.88 0.21 13.63
CA PRO A 100 -6.37 1.55 13.33
C PRO A 100 -5.34 2.45 12.64
N GLU A 101 -4.06 2.30 12.98
CA GLU A 101 -2.96 3.08 12.42
C GLU A 101 -2.59 2.62 11.00
N PHE A 102 -2.55 1.30 10.77
CA PHE A 102 -2.38 0.73 9.43
C PHE A 102 -3.48 1.23 8.48
N GLU A 103 -4.73 1.21 8.93
CA GLU A 103 -5.83 1.71 8.12
C GLU A 103 -5.81 3.23 7.95
N ALA A 104 -5.33 3.98 8.95
CA ALA A 104 -5.19 5.44 8.84
C ALA A 104 -4.20 5.81 7.74
N LEU A 105 -3.04 5.16 7.68
CA LEU A 105 -2.06 5.33 6.60
C LEU A 105 -2.66 4.94 5.24
N ALA A 106 -3.36 3.79 5.17
CA ALA A 106 -4.00 3.36 3.93
C ALA A 106 -5.03 4.38 3.42
N ARG A 107 -5.86 4.94 4.32
CA ARG A 107 -6.84 5.98 4.00
C ARG A 107 -6.18 7.30 3.60
N HIS A 108 -5.08 7.68 4.26
CA HIS A 108 -4.36 8.91 3.92
C HIS A 108 -3.77 8.85 2.51
N ILE A 109 -3.14 7.72 2.15
CA ILE A 109 -2.70 7.44 0.77
C ILE A 109 -3.86 7.58 -0.21
N ALA A 110 -5.05 7.04 0.10
CA ALA A 110 -6.22 7.12 -0.77
C ALA A 110 -6.73 8.56 -0.96
N THR A 111 -6.73 9.37 0.11
CA THR A 111 -7.12 10.79 0.05
C THR A 111 -6.16 11.58 -0.85
N LEU A 112 -4.86 11.39 -0.65
CA LEU A 112 -3.83 12.05 -1.47
C LEU A 112 -3.91 11.60 -2.93
N ALA A 113 -4.05 10.29 -3.18
CA ALA A 113 -4.17 9.73 -4.52
C ALA A 113 -5.45 10.19 -5.23
N THR A 114 -6.57 10.32 -4.50
CA THR A 114 -7.82 10.88 -5.04
C THR A 114 -7.66 12.36 -5.43
N THR A 115 -6.94 13.12 -4.61
CA THR A 115 -6.64 14.52 -4.91
C THR A 115 -5.72 14.64 -6.12
N LEU A 116 -4.69 13.80 -6.19
CA LEU A 116 -3.77 13.74 -7.32
C LEU A 116 -4.49 13.32 -8.61
N ALA A 117 -5.44 12.38 -8.53
CA ALA A 117 -6.26 11.95 -9.66
C ALA A 117 -7.10 13.10 -10.21
N ALA A 118 -7.75 13.88 -9.34
CA ALA A 118 -8.53 15.05 -9.75
C ALA A 118 -7.66 16.10 -10.48
N LYS A 119 -6.38 16.23 -10.12
CA LYS A 119 -5.41 17.07 -10.85
C LYS A 119 -5.00 16.42 -12.17
N ALA A 120 -4.77 15.11 -12.19
CA ALA A 120 -4.40 14.36 -13.38
C ALA A 120 -5.47 14.41 -14.48
N GLU A 121 -6.76 14.48 -14.12
CA GLU A 121 -7.87 14.70 -15.05
C GLU A 121 -7.76 16.01 -15.86
N ARG A 122 -7.04 17.01 -15.32
CA ARG A 122 -6.89 18.34 -15.91
C ARG A 122 -5.43 18.63 -16.24
N ALA A 123 -4.61 17.59 -16.36
CA ALA A 123 -3.18 17.76 -16.48
C ALA A 123 -2.81 18.43 -17.82
N PRO A 124 -1.90 19.42 -17.81
CA PRO A 124 -1.40 20.05 -19.03
C PRO A 124 -0.61 19.07 -19.91
N PRO A 125 -0.36 19.41 -21.19
CA PRO A 125 0.41 18.56 -22.11
C PRO A 125 1.90 18.44 -21.77
N GLY A 126 2.41 19.24 -20.82
CA GLY A 126 3.77 19.17 -20.29
C GLY A 126 3.78 19.45 -18.79
N ILE A 127 4.87 19.11 -18.11
CA ILE A 127 5.03 19.48 -16.69
C ILE A 127 5.24 20.99 -16.58
N THR A 128 4.33 21.65 -15.88
CA THR A 128 4.32 23.10 -15.62
C THR A 128 4.82 23.41 -14.21
N ASP A 129 5.17 24.68 -13.96
CA ASP A 129 5.66 25.12 -12.65
C ASP A 129 4.62 24.93 -11.52
N ASP A 130 3.32 24.97 -11.81
CA ASP A 130 2.26 24.72 -10.81
C ASP A 130 2.12 23.25 -10.41
N MET A 131 2.59 22.32 -11.25
CA MET A 131 2.68 20.91 -10.90
C MET A 131 3.87 20.62 -9.98
N ARG A 132 4.88 21.49 -10.00
CA ARG A 132 6.13 21.34 -9.26
C ARG A 132 5.98 21.72 -7.81
N MET A 133 6.69 21.01 -6.95
CA MET A 133 6.87 21.40 -5.56
C MET A 133 7.81 22.60 -5.51
N GLY A 134 7.30 23.75 -5.07
CA GLY A 134 8.10 24.97 -4.93
C GLY A 134 9.16 24.88 -3.83
N PRO A 135 10.27 25.64 -3.94
CA PRO A 135 11.25 25.75 -2.87
C PRO A 135 10.60 26.34 -1.61
N GLY A 136 10.64 25.60 -0.49
CA GLY A 136 10.09 26.04 0.80
C GLY A 136 8.80 25.34 1.24
N LEU A 137 8.20 24.48 0.41
CA LEU A 137 7.20 23.52 0.89
C LEU A 137 7.95 22.45 1.70
N ALA A 138 7.76 22.46 3.02
CA ALA A 138 8.46 21.56 3.92
C ALA A 138 8.17 20.11 3.51
N MET A 139 9.22 19.39 3.09
CA MET A 139 9.18 17.93 3.00
C MET A 139 8.90 17.42 4.40
N GLY A 140 7.72 16.86 4.62
CA GLY A 140 7.20 16.42 5.91
C GLY A 140 7.96 15.25 6.55
N GLY A 141 9.29 15.17 6.41
CA GLY A 141 10.16 14.09 6.90
C GLY A 141 10.38 14.04 8.41
N GLY A 142 9.38 14.42 9.21
CA GLY A 142 9.40 14.28 10.65
C GLY A 142 8.52 13.12 11.10
N SER A 143 9.16 12.00 11.48
CA SER A 143 8.60 10.84 12.17
C SER A 143 7.22 11.08 12.82
N LEU A 144 6.19 10.37 12.34
CA LEU A 144 4.81 10.39 12.85
C LEU A 144 4.68 9.88 14.31
N LEU A 145 5.78 9.60 15.01
CA LEU A 145 5.79 9.14 16.40
C LEU A 145 6.00 10.25 17.45
N GLY A 146 6.09 11.52 17.05
CA GLY A 146 6.21 12.65 17.96
C GLY A 146 5.01 13.59 17.86
N LYS A 147 4.24 13.73 18.95
CA LYS A 147 3.15 14.71 19.11
C LYS A 147 3.54 16.07 18.49
N ARG A 148 2.99 16.39 17.31
CA ARG A 148 2.83 17.76 16.85
C ARG A 148 1.36 18.14 17.02
N PRO A 149 1.04 19.35 17.50
CA PRO A 149 -0.27 19.92 17.18
C PRO A 149 -0.37 19.91 15.66
N ALA A 150 -1.51 19.50 15.11
CA ALA A 150 -1.77 19.53 13.69
C ALA A 150 -1.25 20.86 13.13
N ALA A 151 -0.07 20.86 12.51
CA ALA A 151 0.33 21.93 11.65
C ALA A 151 -0.72 21.84 10.57
N ALA A 152 -1.71 22.75 10.62
CA ALA A 152 -2.95 22.67 9.87
C ALA A 152 -2.66 22.03 8.53
N GLU A 153 -3.09 20.77 8.36
CA GLU A 153 -2.77 20.01 7.15
C GLU A 153 -3.20 20.89 5.99
N ALA A 154 -2.21 21.36 5.23
CA ALA A 154 -2.49 22.22 4.09
C ALA A 154 -3.47 21.44 3.22
N ASP A 155 -4.63 22.02 2.95
CA ASP A 155 -5.67 21.43 2.11
C ASP A 155 -5.02 20.74 0.90
N PRO A 156 -5.06 19.40 0.80
CA PRO A 156 -4.35 18.66 -0.24
C PRO A 156 -4.68 19.17 -1.65
N ALA A 157 -5.89 19.70 -1.85
CA ALA A 157 -6.31 20.25 -3.14
C ALA A 157 -5.45 21.45 -3.59
N LYS A 158 -4.85 22.17 -2.64
CA LYS A 158 -3.96 23.32 -2.90
C LYS A 158 -2.51 22.92 -3.14
N LEU A 159 -2.14 21.67 -2.90
CA LEU A 159 -0.78 21.20 -3.10
C LEU A 159 -0.48 20.95 -4.58
N PRO A 160 0.77 21.18 -5.03
CA PRO A 160 1.23 20.74 -6.35
C PRO A 160 1.16 19.22 -6.51
N ALA A 161 1.05 18.74 -7.75
CA ALA A 161 0.99 17.32 -8.05
C ALA A 161 2.24 16.55 -7.59
N GLU A 162 3.43 17.14 -7.76
CA GLU A 162 4.69 16.57 -7.28
C GLU A 162 4.72 16.45 -5.74
N HIS A 163 4.18 17.43 -5.02
CA HIS A 163 4.11 17.38 -3.57
C HIS A 163 3.14 16.29 -3.09
N LEU A 164 1.98 16.12 -3.72
CA LEU A 164 1.06 15.02 -3.40
C LEU A 164 1.71 13.65 -3.61
N LEU A 165 2.50 13.48 -4.68
CA LEU A 165 3.29 12.26 -4.88
C LEU A 165 4.29 12.03 -3.73
N HIS A 166 4.99 13.08 -3.30
CA HIS A 166 5.93 12.97 -2.19
C HIS A 166 5.27 12.55 -0.88
N LEU A 167 4.09 13.10 -0.56
CA LEU A 167 3.33 12.68 0.61
C LEU A 167 2.86 11.23 0.51
N ILE A 168 2.40 10.79 -0.66
CA ILE A 168 2.06 9.36 -0.90
C ILE A 168 3.29 8.47 -0.66
N LEU A 169 4.46 8.84 -1.20
CA LEU A 169 5.71 8.09 -1.03
C LEU A 169 6.17 8.06 0.43
N GLN A 170 5.95 9.15 1.18
CA GLN A 170 6.22 9.20 2.60
C GLN A 170 5.34 8.21 3.38
N ASP A 171 4.03 8.20 3.13
CA ASP A 171 3.12 7.23 3.76
C ASP A 171 3.48 5.78 3.38
N CYS A 172 3.92 5.54 2.15
CA CYS A 172 4.44 4.23 1.74
C CYS A 172 5.64 3.81 2.59
N SER A 173 6.57 4.75 2.84
CA SER A 173 7.76 4.52 3.66
C SER A 173 7.39 4.27 5.13
N ASP A 174 6.52 5.10 5.70
CA ASP A 174 6.09 5.00 7.09
C ASP A 174 5.35 3.69 7.35
N CYS A 175 4.43 3.32 6.44
CA CYS A 175 3.74 2.03 6.48
C CYS A 175 4.72 0.86 6.37
N HIS A 176 5.65 0.87 5.42
CA HIS A 176 6.62 -0.22 5.27
C HIS A 176 7.58 -0.34 6.46
N SER A 177 8.04 0.78 7.02
CA SER A 177 8.91 0.80 8.20
C SER A 177 8.25 0.05 9.37
N LYS A 178 6.98 0.32 9.61
CA LYS A 178 6.23 -0.27 10.72
C LYS A 178 5.73 -1.68 10.43
N PHE A 179 5.14 -1.91 9.26
CA PHE A 179 4.28 -3.08 8.98
C PHE A 179 4.85 -4.10 7.98
N ARG A 180 5.97 -3.81 7.31
CA ARG A 180 6.63 -4.76 6.41
C ARG A 180 7.87 -5.37 7.06
N GLN A 181 8.05 -6.68 6.89
CA GLN A 181 9.27 -7.36 7.28
C GLN A 181 10.43 -6.88 6.39
N LYS A 182 11.62 -6.69 6.97
CA LYS A 182 12.83 -6.46 6.17
C LYS A 182 13.09 -7.73 5.34
N ALA A 183 13.45 -7.56 4.08
CA ALA A 183 13.98 -8.67 3.31
C ALA A 183 15.25 -9.16 4.02
N LEU A 184 15.27 -10.44 4.38
CA LEU A 184 16.47 -11.12 4.88
C LEU A 184 17.45 -11.36 3.73
#